data_AF-A0A8T2W0A8-F1
#
_entry.id   AF-A0A8T2W0A8-F1
#
_cell.length_a   1.000
_cell.length_b   1.000
_cell.length_c   1.000
_cell.angle_alpha   90.00
_cell.angle_beta   90.00
_cell.angle_gamma   90.00
#
_symmetry.space_group_name_H-M   'P 1'
#
loop_
_entity.id
_entity.type
_entity.pdbx_description
1 polymer ?
#
loop_
_entity_poly.entity_id
_entity_poly.type
_entity_poly.pdbx_seq_one_letter_code
_entity_poly.pdbx_strand_id
1 'polypeptide(L)'
;MTLPEAQPLSLPAWLPLKDAEGLLATMLEGAAAAAGGGGGITTSGVKNLTPNELLSSTVGGSLSGDESFYSSSNSNGNGSGNSGSDGYSSDSKIENSFSTRGKLHADLDFDHWYEQGLPLPLLAACMSCRAGVNRAHLIDARIDGALLLELYSRDGVGVMVSNDFYEGLRPAQSSDLPGIENLLSPLVEKGVLVRRTPQQLLEELPYFTVLERESKLLACATVKPLGRGPAGESVAELAAFCVHPDYRGGGKGDSLLEYLESDARRKGIQRLVLLTTRTADWFEQRGFVWAGQAHASDLLPEQRRGKVDPSRNSQLYTKNMK
;
A
#
# COMPACT_ATOMS: atom_id res chain seq x y z
N MET A 1 -8.82 -41.70 7.58
CA MET A 1 -8.02 -40.53 7.96
C MET A 1 -8.79 -39.30 7.57
N THR A 2 -9.41 -38.62 8.52
CA THR A 2 -9.93 -37.27 8.31
C THR A 2 -8.70 -36.36 8.19
N LEU A 3 -8.48 -35.78 7.01
CA LEU A 3 -7.48 -34.71 6.85
C LEU A 3 -7.77 -33.65 7.93
N PRO A 4 -6.75 -33.13 8.63
CA PRO A 4 -6.98 -32.04 9.56
C PRO A 4 -7.67 -30.89 8.81
N GLU A 5 -8.77 -30.40 9.37
CA GLU A 5 -9.54 -29.31 8.78
C GLU A 5 -8.60 -28.12 8.57
N ALA A 6 -8.41 -27.73 7.31
CA ALA A 6 -7.52 -26.63 6.95
C ALA A 6 -8.04 -25.37 7.66
N GLN A 7 -7.26 -24.86 8.61
CA GLN A 7 -7.60 -23.62 9.30
C GLN A 7 -7.61 -22.48 8.27
N PRO A 8 -8.62 -21.59 8.32
CA PRO A 8 -8.66 -20.44 7.43
C PRO A 8 -7.40 -19.60 7.65
N LEU A 9 -6.69 -19.32 6.56
CA LEU A 9 -5.54 -18.43 6.59
C LEU A 9 -6.06 -17.03 6.89
N SER A 10 -5.64 -16.45 8.03
CA SER A 10 -5.99 -15.09 8.40
C SER A 10 -5.15 -14.10 7.57
N LEU A 11 -5.50 -13.96 6.29
CA LEU A 11 -4.88 -13.06 5.33
C LEU A 11 -5.78 -11.86 5.06
N PRO A 12 -5.22 -10.71 4.68
CA PRO A 12 -6.02 -9.60 4.17
C PRO A 12 -6.68 -9.98 2.84
N ALA A 13 -7.76 -9.28 2.47
CA ALA A 13 -8.52 -9.54 1.25
C ALA A 13 -7.67 -9.44 -0.04
N TRP A 14 -6.56 -8.69 -0.01
CA TRP A 14 -5.63 -8.63 -1.12
C TRP A 14 -4.19 -8.44 -0.63
N LEU A 15 -3.22 -8.92 -1.40
CA LEU A 15 -1.78 -8.81 -1.16
C LEU A 15 -1.05 -8.50 -2.48
N PRO A 16 -0.13 -7.53 -2.51
CA PRO A 16 0.92 -7.48 -3.53
C PRO A 16 1.73 -8.77 -3.51
N LEU A 17 2.22 -9.21 -4.68
CA LEU A 17 3.08 -10.40 -4.78
C LEU A 17 4.27 -10.33 -3.81
N LYS A 18 4.92 -9.16 -3.70
CA LYS A 18 6.05 -8.96 -2.78
C LYS A 18 5.68 -9.18 -1.31
N ASP A 19 4.50 -8.72 -0.90
CA ASP A 19 4.04 -8.86 0.48
C ASP A 19 3.64 -10.31 0.77
N ALA A 20 3.01 -10.98 -0.20
CA ALA A 20 2.69 -12.40 -0.12
C ALA A 20 3.96 -13.27 0.00
N GLU A 21 5.01 -12.96 -0.77
CA GLU A 21 6.33 -13.59 -0.65
C GLU A 21 6.99 -13.31 0.70
N GLY A 22 6.88 -12.07 1.21
CA GLY A 22 7.35 -11.69 2.53
C GLY A 22 6.66 -12.48 3.64
N LEU A 23 5.34 -12.65 3.56
CA LEU A 23 4.58 -13.47 4.50
C LEU A 23 5.06 -14.93 4.49
N LEU A 24 5.23 -15.53 3.31
CA LEU A 24 5.77 -16.89 3.19
C LEU A 24 7.17 -17.03 3.81
N ALA A 25 8.05 -16.05 3.60
CA ALA A 25 9.38 -16.03 4.21
C ALA A 25 9.30 -15.99 5.74
N THR A 26 8.45 -15.13 6.32
CA THR A 26 8.27 -15.07 7.78
C THR A 26 7.68 -16.36 8.36
N MET A 27 6.78 -17.03 7.64
CA MET A 27 6.22 -18.32 8.05
C MET A 27 7.29 -19.42 8.05
N LEU A 28 8.18 -19.43 7.05
CA LEU A 28 9.28 -20.38 6.96
C LEU A 28 10.29 -20.20 8.11
N GLU A 29 10.65 -18.94 8.43
CA GLU A 29 11.51 -18.63 9.57
C GLU A 29 10.89 -19.08 10.91
N GLY A 30 9.58 -18.86 11.08
CA GLY A 30 8.83 -19.32 12.25
C GLY A 30 8.78 -20.84 12.38
N ALA A 31 8.59 -21.56 11.26
CA ALA A 31 8.60 -23.01 11.22
C ALA A 31 9.98 -23.59 11.57
N ALA A 32 11.06 -23.00 11.04
CA ALA A 32 12.43 -23.39 11.39
C ALA A 32 12.76 -23.15 12.87
N ALA A 33 12.29 -22.03 13.45
CA ALA A 33 12.45 -21.76 14.88
C ALA A 33 11.70 -22.75 15.78
N ALA A 34 10.50 -23.18 15.36
CA ALA A 34 9.71 -24.18 16.08
C ALA A 34 10.31 -25.60 15.96
N ALA A 35 10.90 -25.95 14.82
CA ALA A 35 11.58 -27.24 14.64
C ALA A 35 12.83 -27.40 15.54
N GLY A 36 13.44 -26.29 15.98
CA GLY A 36 14.57 -26.29 16.92
C GLY A 36 14.20 -26.39 18.41
N GLY A 37 12.92 -26.21 18.77
CA GLY A 37 12.44 -26.28 20.15
C GLY A 37 11.16 -27.09 20.23
N GLY A 38 11.22 -28.32 20.76
CA GLY A 38 10.09 -29.23 20.82
C GLY A 38 8.84 -28.62 21.46
N GLY A 39 7.88 -28.19 20.63
CA GLY A 39 6.59 -27.67 21.04
C GLY A 39 5.75 -27.34 19.81
N GLY A 40 4.58 -27.97 19.69
CA GLY A 40 3.73 -27.93 18.50
C GLY A 40 3.33 -26.52 18.03
N ILE A 41 3.15 -26.41 16.71
CA ILE A 41 2.71 -25.19 16.02
C ILE A 41 1.30 -24.82 16.51
N THR A 42 1.19 -23.75 17.29
CA THR A 42 -0.06 -23.01 17.43
C THR A 42 0.06 -21.75 16.57
N THR A 43 -0.92 -21.54 15.68
CA THR A 43 -1.10 -20.36 14.81
C THR A 43 -1.36 -19.06 15.60
N SER A 44 -1.04 -19.02 16.88
CA SER A 44 -1.14 -17.86 17.78
C SER A 44 0.04 -16.88 17.68
N GLY A 45 1.00 -17.14 16.78
CA GLY A 45 2.26 -16.38 16.66
C GLY A 45 2.29 -15.29 15.59
N VAL A 46 1.32 -15.25 14.66
CA VAL A 46 1.20 -14.12 13.73
C VAL A 46 0.54 -12.99 14.51
N LYS A 47 1.34 -12.15 15.19
CA LYS A 47 0.86 -10.87 15.72
C LYS A 47 0.05 -10.20 14.62
N ASN A 48 -1.17 -9.75 14.95
CA ASN A 48 -2.07 -9.01 14.07
C ASN A 48 -1.30 -7.94 13.28
N LEU A 49 -0.78 -8.29 12.10
CA LEU A 49 -0.18 -7.34 11.20
C LEU A 49 -1.35 -6.58 10.61
N THR A 50 -1.51 -5.35 11.07
CA THR A 50 -2.56 -4.49 10.53
C THR A 50 -2.24 -4.22 9.05
N PRO A 51 -3.24 -3.97 8.18
CA PRO A 51 -2.98 -3.65 6.78
C PRO A 51 -1.92 -2.55 6.57
N ASN A 52 -1.76 -1.64 7.54
CA ASN A 52 -0.74 -0.59 7.53
C ASN A 52 0.70 -1.11 7.70
N GLU A 53 0.92 -2.20 8.45
CA GLU A 53 2.28 -2.73 8.69
C GLU A 53 2.85 -3.46 7.46
N LEU A 54 1.98 -4.04 6.62
CA LEU A 54 2.38 -4.61 5.33
C LEU A 54 2.68 -3.49 4.30
N LEU A 55 1.82 -2.47 4.24
CA LEU A 55 1.98 -1.32 3.36
C LEU A 55 3.22 -0.45 3.68
N SER A 56 3.62 -0.29 4.95
CA SER A 56 4.79 0.53 5.30
C SER A 56 6.12 -0.12 4.91
N SER A 57 6.18 -1.46 4.92
CA SER A 57 7.38 -2.21 4.54
C SER A 57 7.76 -2.01 3.05
N THR A 58 6.77 -1.72 2.20
CA THR A 58 6.95 -1.39 0.78
C THR A 58 7.52 0.03 0.56
N VAL A 59 7.36 0.96 1.51
CA VAL A 59 7.79 2.37 1.34
C VAL A 59 9.18 2.66 1.95
N GLY A 60 9.68 1.76 2.80
CA GLY A 60 10.97 1.91 3.50
C GLY A 60 12.21 1.32 2.81
N GLY A 61 12.05 0.61 1.68
CA GLY A 61 13.17 0.07 0.92
C GLY A 61 13.89 1.17 0.15
N SER A 62 15.05 1.60 0.66
CA SER A 62 15.99 2.53 0.03
C SER A 62 16.06 2.40 -1.49
N LEU A 63 15.57 3.41 -2.20
CA LEU A 63 15.80 3.59 -3.63
C LEU A 63 17.24 4.06 -3.83
N SER A 64 18.15 3.11 -3.99
CA SER A 64 19.43 3.33 -4.64
C SER A 64 19.62 2.26 -5.71
N GLY A 65 19.57 2.67 -6.97
CA GLY A 65 20.05 1.88 -8.11
C GLY A 65 18.96 1.39 -9.06
N ASP A 66 18.97 2.01 -10.24
CA ASP A 66 18.60 1.50 -11.57
C ASP A 66 17.12 1.17 -11.85
N GLU A 67 16.39 2.21 -12.27
CA GLU A 67 15.19 2.08 -13.09
C GLU A 67 15.53 1.36 -14.40
N SER A 68 15.08 0.10 -14.53
CA SER A 68 15.05 -0.59 -15.81
C SER A 68 13.62 -0.54 -16.36
N PHE A 69 13.39 0.40 -17.27
CA PHE A 69 12.18 0.44 -18.11
C PHE A 69 12.11 -0.84 -18.96
N TYR A 70 11.12 -1.70 -18.70
CA TYR A 70 10.76 -2.78 -19.61
C TYR A 70 9.61 -2.30 -20.51
N SER A 71 9.95 -1.92 -21.74
CA SER A 71 9.02 -1.93 -22.87
C SER A 71 9.10 -3.32 -23.51
N SER A 72 7.98 -4.03 -23.59
CA SER A 72 7.91 -5.30 -24.31
C SER A 72 6.85 -5.21 -25.41
N SER A 73 7.34 -4.97 -26.61
CA SER A 73 6.61 -5.14 -27.87
C SER A 73 6.28 -6.62 -28.04
N ASN A 74 4.99 -6.97 -28.03
CA ASN A 74 4.54 -8.34 -28.22
C ASN A 74 4.43 -8.63 -29.73
N SER A 75 5.36 -9.39 -30.29
CA SER A 75 5.25 -9.97 -31.64
C SER A 75 4.87 -11.45 -31.54
N ASN A 76 3.62 -11.73 -31.90
CA ASN A 76 3.05 -13.07 -32.04
C ASN A 76 3.78 -13.84 -33.16
N GLY A 77 4.38 -14.99 -32.84
CA GLY A 77 5.06 -15.86 -33.80
C GLY A 77 4.71 -17.33 -33.55
N ASN A 78 3.81 -17.85 -34.37
CA ASN A 78 3.41 -19.25 -34.44
C ASN A 78 4.49 -20.06 -35.20
N GLY A 79 4.91 -21.22 -34.69
CA GLY A 79 5.93 -22.04 -35.37
C GLY A 79 6.04 -23.46 -34.81
N SER A 80 5.74 -24.45 -35.67
CA SER A 80 5.66 -25.88 -35.35
C SER A 80 7.01 -26.59 -35.38
N GLY A 81 7.14 -27.70 -34.64
CA GLY A 81 7.79 -28.92 -35.14
C GLY A 81 9.18 -29.29 -34.59
N ASN A 82 9.19 -30.42 -33.89
CA ASN A 82 9.99 -31.62 -34.16
C ASN A 82 10.93 -32.15 -33.05
N SER A 83 10.94 -33.47 -33.02
CA SER A 83 11.45 -34.50 -32.12
C SER A 83 12.98 -34.55 -31.95
N GLY A 84 13.45 -35.04 -30.80
CA GLY A 84 14.82 -35.49 -30.59
C GLY A 84 15.06 -35.97 -29.15
N SER A 85 15.35 -37.26 -29.00
CA SER A 85 15.71 -37.95 -27.75
C SER A 85 17.17 -37.70 -27.37
N ASP A 86 17.49 -37.85 -26.07
CA ASP A 86 18.61 -38.67 -25.53
C ASP A 86 19.23 -38.11 -24.23
N GLY A 87 19.43 -39.01 -23.27
CA GLY A 87 20.69 -39.07 -22.50
C GLY A 87 20.71 -38.50 -21.08
N TYR A 88 20.49 -39.36 -20.08
CA TYR A 88 21.02 -39.17 -18.73
C TYR A 88 22.55 -39.31 -18.71
N SER A 89 23.24 -38.39 -18.03
CA SER A 89 24.56 -38.67 -17.43
C SER A 89 24.80 -37.80 -16.20
N SER A 90 25.31 -38.48 -15.19
CA SER A 90 25.56 -38.06 -13.81
C SER A 90 26.85 -37.27 -13.63
N ASP A 91 26.90 -36.59 -12.48
CA ASP A 91 28.07 -36.04 -11.79
C ASP A 91 28.74 -34.78 -12.33
N SER A 92 28.41 -33.65 -11.68
CA SER A 92 29.47 -32.77 -11.20
C SER A 92 29.04 -32.05 -9.92
N LYS A 93 29.89 -32.18 -8.90
CA LYS A 93 29.84 -31.49 -7.61
C LYS A 93 29.77 -29.99 -7.83
N ILE A 94 28.78 -29.32 -7.24
CA ILE A 94 28.81 -27.86 -7.05
C ILE A 94 28.63 -27.58 -5.57
N GLU A 95 29.66 -26.97 -5.02
CA GLU A 95 29.79 -26.55 -3.63
C GLU A 95 28.71 -25.53 -3.24
N ASN A 96 28.22 -25.70 -2.01
CA ASN A 96 27.36 -24.76 -1.31
C ASN A 96 27.99 -23.36 -1.25
N SER A 97 27.35 -22.40 -1.92
CA SER A 97 27.45 -20.99 -1.53
C SER A 97 26.04 -20.44 -1.28
N PHE A 98 25.78 -20.11 -0.02
CA PHE A 98 24.55 -19.51 0.46
C PHE A 98 24.43 -18.10 -0.11
N SER A 99 23.51 -17.90 -1.06
CA SER A 99 23.05 -16.58 -1.50
C SER A 99 21.53 -16.55 -1.41
N THR A 100 21.02 -15.95 -0.34
CA THR A 100 19.61 -15.93 0.09
C THR A 100 18.69 -15.04 -0.78
N ARG A 101 19.02 -14.83 -2.06
CA ARG A 101 18.24 -13.91 -2.94
C ARG A 101 17.89 -14.50 -4.31
N GLY A 102 18.37 -15.70 -4.65
CA GLY A 102 18.30 -16.25 -6.02
C GLY A 102 17.58 -17.59 -6.20
N LYS A 103 17.00 -18.21 -5.17
CA LYS A 103 16.39 -19.56 -5.25
C LYS A 103 14.90 -19.60 -4.86
N LEU A 104 14.08 -18.81 -5.55
CA LEU A 104 12.66 -19.15 -5.74
C LEU A 104 12.41 -19.69 -7.17
N HIS A 105 13.48 -20.12 -7.86
CA HIS A 105 13.47 -20.27 -9.32
C HIS A 105 13.49 -21.71 -9.86
N ALA A 106 13.60 -22.75 -9.04
CA ALA A 106 13.50 -24.17 -9.43
C ALA A 106 13.85 -24.94 -8.16
N ASP A 107 12.90 -25.37 -7.35
CA ASP A 107 12.15 -26.58 -7.67
C ASP A 107 10.69 -26.41 -7.22
N LEU A 108 9.73 -26.84 -8.06
CA LEU A 108 8.32 -26.96 -7.72
C LEU A 108 8.11 -28.14 -6.75
N ASP A 109 8.84 -28.14 -5.64
CA ASP A 109 8.74 -29.17 -4.62
C ASP A 109 7.65 -28.76 -3.62
N PHE A 110 6.41 -28.83 -4.11
CA PHE A 110 5.23 -28.60 -3.29
C PHE A 110 5.17 -29.54 -2.09
N ASP A 111 5.75 -30.74 -2.20
CA ASP A 111 5.84 -31.72 -1.11
C ASP A 111 6.80 -31.23 -0.04
N HIS A 112 8.02 -30.81 -0.39
CA HIS A 112 8.96 -30.21 0.54
C HIS A 112 8.37 -28.98 1.25
N TRP A 113 7.68 -28.10 0.53
CA TRP A 113 7.09 -26.91 1.12
C TRP A 113 5.86 -27.20 2.00
N TYR A 114 5.08 -28.23 1.65
CA TYR A 114 4.02 -28.75 2.50
C TYR A 114 4.59 -29.37 3.79
N GLU A 115 5.69 -30.11 3.69
CA GLU A 115 6.41 -30.68 4.84
C GLU A 115 6.96 -29.60 5.79
N GLN A 116 7.34 -28.43 5.27
CA GLN A 116 7.72 -27.25 6.07
C GLN A 116 6.52 -26.52 6.70
N GLY A 117 5.29 -27.01 6.49
CA GLY A 117 4.07 -26.43 7.07
C GLY A 117 3.61 -25.14 6.41
N LEU A 118 4.07 -24.82 5.20
CA LEU A 118 3.66 -23.62 4.49
C LEU A 118 2.25 -23.77 3.87
N PRO A 119 1.48 -22.67 3.79
CA PRO A 119 0.17 -22.69 3.15
C PRO A 119 0.30 -22.87 1.63
N LEU A 120 0.09 -24.11 1.18
CA LEU A 120 0.15 -24.49 -0.23
C LEU A 120 -0.67 -23.58 -1.17
N PRO A 121 -1.90 -23.13 -0.82
CA PRO A 121 -2.67 -22.23 -1.69
C PRO A 121 -1.99 -20.88 -1.93
N LEU A 122 -1.39 -20.28 -0.89
CA LEU A 122 -0.70 -18.99 -1.01
C LEU A 122 0.58 -19.12 -1.83
N LEU A 123 1.28 -20.22 -1.64
CA LEU A 123 2.50 -20.54 -2.39
C LEU A 123 2.21 -20.76 -3.88
N ALA A 124 1.20 -21.55 -4.21
CA ALA A 124 0.74 -21.74 -5.59
C ALA A 124 0.33 -20.41 -6.24
N ALA A 125 -0.34 -19.53 -5.49
CA ALA A 125 -0.70 -18.20 -5.97
C ALA A 125 0.53 -17.33 -6.28
N CYS A 126 1.50 -17.25 -5.35
CA CYS A 126 2.74 -16.52 -5.57
C CYS A 126 3.50 -17.03 -6.80
N MET A 127 3.67 -18.35 -6.92
CA MET A 127 4.39 -18.97 -8.04
C MET A 127 3.67 -18.72 -9.38
N SER A 128 2.35 -18.81 -9.41
CA SER A 128 1.54 -18.48 -10.60
C SER A 128 1.75 -17.02 -10.99
N CYS A 129 1.73 -16.11 -10.02
CA CYS A 129 1.96 -14.69 -10.27
C CYS A 129 3.38 -14.39 -10.78
N ARG A 130 4.40 -15.03 -10.21
CA ARG A 130 5.79 -14.97 -10.70
C ARG A 130 5.93 -15.49 -12.14
N ALA A 131 5.14 -16.49 -12.51
CA ALA A 131 5.10 -17.05 -13.87
C ALA A 131 4.36 -16.16 -14.89
N GLY A 132 3.86 -14.99 -14.49
CA GLY A 132 3.23 -14.00 -15.37
C GLY A 132 1.71 -13.92 -15.25
N VAL A 133 1.09 -14.66 -14.33
CA VAL A 133 -0.34 -14.46 -14.02
C VAL A 133 -0.50 -13.12 -13.29
N ASN A 134 -1.36 -12.23 -13.81
CA ASN A 134 -1.55 -10.93 -13.17
C ASN A 134 -2.14 -11.06 -11.76
N ARG A 135 -3.13 -11.95 -11.58
CA ARG A 135 -3.86 -12.10 -10.32
C ARG A 135 -4.23 -13.55 -10.06
N ALA A 136 -4.00 -14.01 -8.85
CA ALA A 136 -4.40 -15.33 -8.36
C ALA A 136 -5.31 -15.15 -7.15
N HIS A 137 -6.42 -15.88 -7.12
CA HIS A 137 -7.44 -15.74 -6.07
C HIS A 137 -7.54 -17.04 -5.26
N LEU A 138 -7.43 -16.93 -3.94
CA LEU A 138 -7.69 -18.01 -3.00
C LEU A 138 -9.13 -17.89 -2.53
N ILE A 139 -9.94 -18.89 -2.85
CA ILE A 139 -11.38 -18.87 -2.60
C ILE A 139 -11.76 -20.04 -1.70
N ASP A 140 -12.50 -19.77 -0.62
CA ASP A 140 -13.03 -20.82 0.23
C ASP A 140 -14.25 -21.48 -0.41
N ALA A 141 -14.09 -22.71 -0.88
CA ALA A 141 -15.15 -23.48 -1.54
C ALA A 141 -16.33 -23.83 -0.63
N ARG A 142 -16.21 -23.62 0.70
CA ARG A 142 -17.30 -23.84 1.66
C ARG A 142 -18.32 -22.69 1.68
N ILE A 143 -17.94 -21.52 1.15
CA ILE A 143 -18.84 -20.37 1.04
C ILE A 143 -19.74 -20.60 -0.18
N ASP A 144 -21.06 -20.57 0.02
CA ASP A 144 -22.01 -20.72 -1.08
C ASP A 144 -21.86 -19.56 -2.08
N GLY A 145 -21.72 -19.91 -3.36
CA GLY A 145 -21.47 -18.93 -4.42
C GLY A 145 -20.12 -18.20 -4.35
N ALA A 146 -19.14 -18.69 -3.59
CA ALA A 146 -17.85 -18.00 -3.37
C ALA A 146 -17.18 -17.50 -4.64
N LEU A 147 -17.16 -18.31 -5.70
CA LEU A 147 -16.56 -17.95 -6.98
C LEU A 147 -17.28 -16.75 -7.64
N LEU A 148 -18.62 -16.73 -7.57
CA LEU A 148 -19.40 -15.62 -8.14
C LEU A 148 -19.24 -14.35 -7.30
N LEU A 149 -19.23 -14.50 -5.97
CA LEU A 149 -18.97 -13.39 -5.07
C LEU A 149 -17.57 -12.80 -5.29
N GLU A 150 -16.56 -13.65 -5.49
CA GLU A 150 -15.20 -13.20 -5.78
C GLU A 150 -15.09 -12.44 -7.11
N LEU A 151 -15.68 -12.97 -8.18
CA LEU A 151 -15.53 -12.41 -9.53
C LEU A 151 -16.43 -11.20 -9.80
N TYR A 152 -17.58 -11.11 -9.13
CA TYR A 152 -18.61 -10.09 -9.43
C TYR A 152 -18.90 -9.14 -8.27
N SER A 153 -18.19 -9.28 -7.15
CA SER A 153 -18.14 -8.23 -6.13
C SER A 153 -16.81 -7.50 -6.21
N ARG A 154 -16.81 -6.22 -5.81
CA ARG A 154 -15.62 -5.37 -5.93
C ARG A 154 -14.55 -5.68 -4.89
N ASP A 155 -14.98 -6.10 -3.71
CA ASP A 155 -14.08 -6.43 -2.60
C ASP A 155 -13.78 -7.93 -2.52
N GLY A 156 -14.54 -8.77 -3.23
CA GLY A 156 -14.40 -10.21 -3.17
C GLY A 156 -14.83 -10.81 -1.83
N VAL A 157 -14.69 -12.12 -1.72
CA VAL A 157 -14.83 -12.88 -0.46
C VAL A 157 -13.60 -13.73 -0.15
N GLY A 158 -12.67 -13.84 -1.10
CA GLY A 158 -11.41 -14.55 -1.00
C GLY A 158 -10.23 -13.63 -0.72
N VAL A 159 -9.04 -14.15 -1.01
CA VAL A 159 -7.77 -13.44 -0.90
C VAL A 159 -7.15 -13.38 -2.28
N MET A 160 -6.86 -12.17 -2.77
CA MET A 160 -6.21 -11.98 -4.06
C MET A 160 -4.72 -11.68 -3.89
N VAL A 161 -3.87 -12.45 -4.57
CA VAL A 161 -2.46 -12.14 -4.79
C VAL A 161 -2.31 -11.46 -6.14
N SER A 162 -1.72 -10.27 -6.16
CA SER A 162 -1.64 -9.42 -7.35
C SER A 162 -0.19 -9.15 -7.74
N ASN A 163 0.16 -9.42 -9.00
CA ASN A 163 1.42 -9.01 -9.63
C ASN A 163 1.31 -7.63 -10.30
N ASP A 164 0.09 -7.15 -10.58
CA ASP A 164 -0.18 -5.81 -11.09
C ASP A 164 -0.62 -4.84 -9.98
N PHE A 165 -0.64 -3.54 -10.29
CA PHE A 165 -1.06 -2.49 -9.37
C PHE A 165 -2.58 -2.56 -9.14
N TYR A 166 -2.99 -3.26 -8.08
CA TYR A 166 -4.39 -3.37 -7.69
C TYR A 166 -4.86 -2.20 -6.82
N GLU A 167 -4.14 -1.92 -5.74
CA GLU A 167 -4.37 -0.78 -4.85
C GLU A 167 -3.05 -0.19 -4.40
N GLY A 168 -2.97 1.14 -4.33
CA GLY A 168 -1.77 1.78 -3.81
C GLY A 168 -1.80 3.30 -3.82
N LEU A 169 -0.84 3.88 -3.09
CA LEU A 169 -0.63 5.32 -3.00
C LEU A 169 0.35 5.76 -4.09
N ARG A 170 -0.01 6.81 -4.82
CA ARG A 170 0.86 7.41 -5.83
C ARG A 170 0.61 8.92 -6.00
N PRO A 171 1.57 9.66 -6.59
CA PRO A 171 1.31 11.02 -7.04
C PRO A 171 0.14 11.07 -8.03
N ALA A 172 -0.65 12.14 -7.96
CA ALA A 172 -1.76 12.37 -8.86
C ALA A 172 -1.27 12.74 -10.28
N GLN A 173 -2.04 12.33 -11.29
CA GLN A 173 -1.86 12.67 -12.69
C GLN A 173 -3.02 13.52 -13.19
N SER A 174 -2.86 14.13 -14.38
CA SER A 174 -3.90 15.00 -14.97
C SER A 174 -5.22 14.27 -15.24
N SER A 175 -5.16 12.96 -15.50
CA SER A 175 -6.33 12.08 -15.64
C SER A 175 -7.12 11.90 -14.34
N ASP A 176 -6.50 12.10 -13.17
CA ASP A 176 -7.13 11.90 -11.86
C ASP A 176 -8.00 13.09 -11.43
N LEU A 177 -7.86 14.25 -12.10
CA LEU A 177 -8.52 15.50 -11.71
C LEU A 177 -10.04 15.35 -11.52
N PRO A 178 -10.80 14.71 -12.43
CA PRO A 178 -12.23 14.51 -12.22
C PRO A 178 -12.53 13.60 -11.02
N GLY A 179 -11.68 12.60 -10.77
CA GLY A 179 -11.81 11.71 -9.62
C GLY A 179 -11.58 12.44 -8.29
N ILE A 180 -10.57 13.33 -8.25
CA ILE A 180 -10.29 14.19 -7.09
C ILE A 180 -11.46 15.15 -6.86
N GLU A 181 -11.97 15.81 -7.90
CA GLU A 181 -13.15 16.68 -7.80
C GLU A 181 -14.36 15.95 -7.21
N ASN A 182 -14.62 14.73 -7.68
CA ASN A 182 -15.72 13.90 -7.17
C ASN A 182 -15.54 13.53 -5.69
N LEU A 183 -14.30 13.25 -5.24
CA LEU A 183 -14.00 12.97 -3.83
C LEU A 183 -14.16 14.19 -2.93
N LEU A 184 -13.80 15.38 -3.42
CA LEU A 184 -13.81 16.61 -2.63
C LEU A 184 -15.19 17.29 -2.59
N SER A 185 -15.99 17.18 -3.66
CA SER A 185 -17.27 17.91 -3.81
C SER A 185 -18.23 17.75 -2.63
N PRO A 186 -18.50 16.53 -2.10
CA PRO A 186 -19.40 16.36 -0.96
C PRO A 186 -18.91 17.04 0.33
N LEU A 187 -17.58 17.20 0.49
CA LEU A 187 -17.00 17.89 1.65
C LEU A 187 -17.03 19.41 1.48
N VAL A 188 -16.94 19.90 0.26
CA VAL A 188 -17.10 21.33 -0.05
C VAL A 188 -18.55 21.75 0.18
N GLU A 189 -19.53 20.97 -0.28
CA GLU A 189 -20.96 21.23 -0.07
C GLU A 189 -21.33 21.24 1.42
N LYS A 190 -20.71 20.38 2.22
CA LYS A 190 -20.88 20.34 3.69
C LYS A 190 -20.10 21.44 4.43
N GLY A 191 -19.38 22.31 3.71
CA GLY A 191 -18.56 23.37 4.29
C GLY A 191 -17.34 22.89 5.08
N VAL A 192 -16.94 21.62 4.92
CA VAL A 192 -15.75 21.03 5.58
C VAL A 192 -14.49 21.47 4.84
N LEU A 193 -14.50 21.46 3.51
CA LEU A 193 -13.38 21.90 2.69
C LEU A 193 -13.66 23.25 1.99
N VAL A 194 -12.60 24.02 1.76
CA VAL A 194 -12.68 25.23 0.93
C VAL A 194 -12.90 24.81 -0.53
N ARG A 195 -13.84 25.49 -1.20
CA ARG A 195 -14.06 25.32 -2.63
C ARG A 195 -12.80 25.72 -3.41
N ARG A 196 -12.41 24.87 -4.36
CA ARG A 196 -11.33 25.14 -5.32
C ARG A 196 -11.91 25.20 -6.72
N THR A 197 -11.37 26.08 -7.56
CA THR A 197 -11.69 26.06 -9.00
C THR A 197 -10.91 24.94 -9.69
N PRO A 198 -11.36 24.45 -10.86
CA PRO A 198 -10.61 23.46 -11.63
C PRO A 198 -9.18 23.91 -11.95
N GLN A 199 -8.98 25.21 -12.22
CA GLN A 199 -7.65 25.79 -12.44
C GLN A 199 -6.76 25.70 -11.20
N GLN A 200 -7.31 26.01 -10.02
CA GLN A 200 -6.58 25.87 -8.75
C GLN A 200 -6.22 24.42 -8.46
N LEU A 201 -7.13 23.48 -8.74
CA LEU A 201 -6.84 22.06 -8.59
C LEU A 201 -5.74 21.60 -9.55
N LEU A 202 -5.72 22.09 -10.78
CA LEU A 202 -4.67 21.79 -11.74
C LEU A 202 -3.31 22.35 -11.31
N GLU A 203 -3.27 23.57 -10.76
CA GLU A 203 -2.06 24.17 -10.18
C GLU A 203 -1.56 23.42 -8.93
N GLU A 204 -2.50 22.90 -8.12
CA GLU A 204 -2.17 22.13 -6.92
C GLU A 204 -1.88 20.65 -7.18
N LEU A 205 -2.21 20.14 -8.37
CA LEU A 205 -2.10 18.74 -8.77
C LEU A 205 -0.72 18.11 -8.48
N PRO A 206 0.42 18.78 -8.70
CA PRO A 206 1.73 18.20 -8.39
C PRO A 206 1.96 17.87 -6.91
N TYR A 207 1.14 18.45 -6.02
CA TYR A 207 1.19 18.21 -4.58
C TYR A 207 0.18 17.17 -4.11
N PHE A 208 -0.69 16.67 -5.00
CA PHE A 208 -1.67 15.65 -4.67
C PHE A 208 -1.04 14.26 -4.65
N THR A 209 -1.39 13.51 -3.60
CA THR A 209 -1.25 12.07 -3.55
C THR A 209 -2.65 11.46 -3.55
N VAL A 210 -2.82 10.39 -4.31
CA VAL A 210 -4.08 9.65 -4.41
C VAL A 210 -3.87 8.20 -3.99
N LEU A 211 -4.88 7.64 -3.33
CA LEU A 211 -5.04 6.20 -3.16
C LEU A 211 -5.94 5.71 -4.28
N GLU A 212 -5.40 4.91 -5.18
CA GLU A 212 -6.14 4.31 -6.29
C GLU A 212 -6.38 2.83 -6.00
N ARG A 213 -7.55 2.34 -6.39
CA ARG A 213 -7.83 0.92 -6.59
C ARG A 213 -8.54 0.73 -7.92
N GLU A 214 -7.91 -0.02 -8.84
CA GLU A 214 -8.45 -0.30 -10.18
C GLU A 214 -9.02 0.94 -10.88
N SER A 215 -8.19 1.97 -11.09
CA SER A 215 -8.60 3.22 -11.76
C SER A 215 -9.68 4.04 -11.04
N LYS A 216 -10.08 3.65 -9.81
CA LYS A 216 -10.95 4.45 -8.96
C LYS A 216 -10.18 5.00 -7.76
N LEU A 217 -10.29 6.31 -7.57
CA LEU A 217 -9.70 6.97 -6.42
C LEU A 217 -10.53 6.71 -5.16
N LEU A 218 -9.88 6.20 -4.13
CA LEU A 218 -10.47 5.92 -2.82
C LEU A 218 -10.14 7.01 -1.81
N ALA A 219 -9.01 7.69 -1.96
CA ALA A 219 -8.60 8.79 -1.10
C ALA A 219 -7.69 9.78 -1.84
N CYS A 220 -7.64 11.01 -1.36
CA CYS A 220 -6.70 12.01 -1.85
C CYS A 220 -6.30 12.98 -0.72
N ALA A 221 -5.13 13.58 -0.87
CA ALA A 221 -4.63 14.64 0.01
C ALA A 221 -3.50 15.41 -0.68
N THR A 222 -3.22 16.61 -0.20
CA THR A 222 -2.10 17.43 -0.67
C THR A 222 -1.12 17.76 0.44
N VAL A 223 0.17 17.79 0.10
CA VAL A 223 1.21 18.42 0.92
C VAL A 223 1.85 19.56 0.12
N LYS A 224 1.39 20.78 0.39
CA LYS A 224 1.79 21.99 -0.34
C LYS A 224 2.91 22.72 0.41
N PRO A 225 4.11 22.88 -0.16
CA PRO A 225 5.16 23.70 0.45
C PRO A 225 4.67 25.14 0.65
N LEU A 226 4.86 25.68 1.85
CA LEU A 226 4.54 27.07 2.20
C LEU A 226 5.77 27.98 2.24
N GLY A 227 6.97 27.41 2.09
CA GLY A 227 8.24 28.11 2.21
C GLY A 227 8.82 27.99 3.62
N ARG A 228 9.53 29.05 4.07
CA ARG A 228 10.16 29.07 5.39
C ARG A 228 9.24 29.65 6.45
N GLY A 229 9.21 29.01 7.61
CA GLY A 229 8.53 29.48 8.81
C GLY A 229 9.31 30.59 9.53
N PRO A 230 8.78 31.09 10.66
CA PRO A 230 9.40 32.17 11.43
C PRO A 230 10.80 31.83 11.97
N ALA A 231 11.08 30.56 12.27
CA ALA A 231 12.38 30.10 12.73
C ALA A 231 13.30 29.66 11.57
N GLY A 232 12.90 29.94 10.33
CA GLY A 232 13.65 29.58 9.11
C GLY A 232 13.49 28.12 8.67
N GLU A 233 12.63 27.36 9.36
CA GLU A 233 12.35 25.96 9.10
C GLU A 233 11.49 25.76 7.84
N SER A 234 11.64 24.63 7.15
CA SER A 234 10.82 24.31 5.98
C SER A 234 9.42 23.85 6.39
N VAL A 235 8.39 24.53 5.89
CA VAL A 235 6.98 24.30 6.28
C VAL A 235 6.15 23.86 5.07
N ALA A 236 5.29 22.87 5.25
CA ALA A 236 4.28 22.50 4.26
C ALA A 236 2.89 22.34 4.91
N GLU A 237 1.84 22.61 4.14
CA GLU A 237 0.45 22.46 4.52
C GLU A 237 -0.09 21.11 4.05
N LEU A 238 -0.62 20.32 4.98
CA LEU A 238 -1.49 19.21 4.69
C LEU A 238 -2.90 19.73 4.43
N ALA A 239 -3.41 19.55 3.21
CA ALA A 239 -4.73 20.01 2.82
C ALA A 239 -5.47 18.97 1.96
N ALA A 240 -6.75 19.26 1.67
CA ALA A 240 -7.62 18.43 0.83
C ALA A 240 -7.67 16.94 1.21
N PHE A 241 -7.46 16.62 2.49
CA PHE A 241 -7.43 15.26 2.99
C PHE A 241 -8.83 14.65 3.01
N CYS A 242 -9.05 13.62 2.19
CA CYS A 242 -10.34 12.96 2.04
C CYS A 242 -10.15 11.45 1.81
N VAL A 243 -10.97 10.65 2.49
CA VAL A 243 -11.18 9.23 2.19
C VAL A 243 -12.65 9.06 1.84
N HIS A 244 -12.92 8.32 0.76
CA HIS A 244 -14.25 7.96 0.30
C HIS A 244 -15.06 7.32 1.44
N PRO A 245 -16.33 7.71 1.69
CA PRO A 245 -17.11 7.24 2.83
C PRO A 245 -17.12 5.72 3.03
N ASP A 246 -17.36 4.97 1.96
CA ASP A 246 -17.41 3.49 1.97
C ASP A 246 -16.08 2.82 2.35
N TYR A 247 -14.98 3.57 2.31
CA TYR A 247 -13.63 3.06 2.53
C TYR A 247 -12.99 3.62 3.81
N ARG A 248 -13.79 4.23 4.69
CA ARG A 248 -13.36 4.70 6.01
C ARG A 248 -13.33 3.55 7.02
N GLY A 249 -12.55 3.71 8.09
CA GLY A 249 -12.41 2.70 9.14
C GLY A 249 -11.44 1.55 8.80
N GLY A 250 -11.10 1.35 7.52
CA GLY A 250 -10.15 0.32 7.08
C GLY A 250 -8.69 0.77 6.99
N GLY A 251 -8.24 1.70 7.84
CA GLY A 251 -6.83 2.14 7.91
C GLY A 251 -6.32 3.01 6.74
N LYS A 252 -7.04 3.13 5.63
CA LYS A 252 -6.61 3.89 4.43
C LYS A 252 -6.18 5.34 4.69
N GLY A 253 -6.85 6.02 5.63
CA GLY A 253 -6.45 7.37 6.05
C GLY A 253 -5.11 7.39 6.77
N ASP A 254 -4.82 6.36 7.56
CA ASP A 254 -3.55 6.22 8.26
C ASP A 254 -2.42 5.98 7.27
N SER A 255 -2.59 5.03 6.34
CA SER A 255 -1.60 4.74 5.30
C SER A 255 -1.32 5.98 4.44
N LEU A 256 -2.37 6.74 4.07
CA LEU A 256 -2.22 7.99 3.34
C LEU A 256 -1.43 9.03 4.12
N LEU A 257 -1.75 9.24 5.40
CA LEU A 257 -1.02 10.21 6.23
C LEU A 257 0.44 9.80 6.42
N GLU A 258 0.70 8.54 6.73
CA GLU A 258 2.06 8.00 6.93
C GLU A 258 2.91 8.17 5.68
N TYR A 259 2.36 7.88 4.50
CA TYR A 259 3.02 8.11 3.22
C TYR A 259 3.38 9.58 3.04
N LEU A 260 2.43 10.50 3.25
CA LEU A 260 2.64 11.93 3.11
C LEU A 260 3.68 12.47 4.09
N GLU A 261 3.68 11.97 5.32
CA GLU A 261 4.66 12.31 6.34
C GLU A 261 6.07 11.82 5.98
N SER A 262 6.18 10.61 5.43
CA SER A 262 7.46 10.09 4.94
C SER A 262 7.97 10.86 3.72
N ASP A 263 7.09 11.19 2.77
CA ASP A 263 7.42 11.99 1.60
C ASP A 263 7.82 13.43 1.98
N ALA A 264 7.12 14.05 2.93
CA ALA A 264 7.46 15.36 3.47
C ALA A 264 8.85 15.36 4.11
N ARG A 265 9.18 14.33 4.92
CA ARG A 265 10.52 14.15 5.49
C ARG A 265 11.59 14.04 4.42
N ARG A 266 11.35 13.23 3.38
CA ARG A 266 12.27 13.06 2.25
C ARG A 266 12.52 14.37 1.49
N LYS A 267 11.51 15.23 1.41
CA LYS A 267 11.59 16.58 0.82
C LYS A 267 12.20 17.63 1.75
N GLY A 268 12.67 17.24 2.94
CA GLY A 268 13.27 18.15 3.91
C GLY A 268 12.28 19.11 4.57
N ILE A 269 10.97 18.80 4.53
CA ILE A 269 9.97 19.52 5.31
C ILE A 269 10.19 19.20 6.78
N GLN A 270 10.33 20.24 7.60
CA GLN A 270 10.59 20.13 9.04
C GLN A 270 9.31 20.27 9.86
N ARG A 271 8.29 20.92 9.30
CA ARG A 271 7.00 21.13 9.97
C ARG A 271 5.83 21.00 9.01
N LEU A 272 4.88 20.14 9.36
CA LEU A 272 3.57 20.09 8.72
C LEU A 272 2.58 20.95 9.48
N VAL A 273 1.73 21.65 8.74
CA VAL A 273 0.60 22.41 9.27
C VAL A 273 -0.70 21.92 8.68
N LEU A 274 -1.77 21.95 9.48
CA LEU A 274 -3.12 21.56 9.07
C LEU A 274 -4.09 22.65 9.53
N LEU A 275 -4.98 23.05 8.63
CA LEU A 275 -6.08 23.95 8.96
C LEU A 275 -7.39 23.15 8.93
N THR A 276 -8.09 23.08 10.05
CA THR A 276 -9.33 22.30 10.16
C THR A 276 -10.38 23.02 11.02
N THR A 277 -11.65 22.80 10.71
CA THR A 277 -12.80 23.35 11.45
C THR A 277 -13.57 22.29 12.24
N ARG A 278 -13.44 21.01 11.87
CA ARG A 278 -14.27 19.91 12.40
C ARG A 278 -13.52 18.61 12.66
N THR A 279 -12.40 18.38 11.99
CA THR A 279 -11.69 17.10 12.01
C THR A 279 -10.34 17.28 12.70
N ALA A 280 -10.33 17.73 13.96
CA ALA A 280 -9.10 17.93 14.72
C ALA A 280 -8.66 16.63 15.41
N ASP A 281 -9.57 15.99 16.14
CA ASP A 281 -9.31 14.86 17.04
C ASP A 281 -8.54 13.71 16.37
N TRP A 282 -8.88 13.39 15.12
CA TRP A 282 -8.21 12.32 14.37
C TRP A 282 -6.73 12.64 14.10
N PHE A 283 -6.39 13.89 13.82
CA PHE A 283 -5.01 14.33 13.61
C PHE A 283 -4.27 14.51 14.93
N GLU A 284 -4.94 14.96 15.99
CA GLU A 284 -4.36 15.05 17.33
C GLU A 284 -3.83 13.70 17.83
N GLN A 285 -4.64 12.64 17.66
CA GLN A 285 -4.25 11.27 17.96
C GLN A 285 -3.03 10.79 17.16
N ARG A 286 -2.70 11.47 16.05
CA ARG A 286 -1.56 11.19 15.16
C ARG A 286 -0.42 12.20 15.34
N GLY A 287 -0.42 12.95 16.44
CA GLY A 287 0.69 13.81 16.84
C GLY A 287 0.66 15.22 16.28
N PHE A 288 -0.46 15.65 15.70
CA PHE A 288 -0.68 17.08 15.43
C PHE A 288 -1.08 17.80 16.71
N VAL A 289 -0.46 18.94 16.99
CA VAL A 289 -0.70 19.73 18.20
C VAL A 289 -1.39 21.02 17.83
N TRP A 290 -2.44 21.37 18.57
CA TRP A 290 -3.15 22.64 18.40
C TRP A 290 -2.22 23.84 18.62
N ALA A 291 -2.29 24.80 17.70
CA ALA A 291 -1.40 25.95 17.64
C ALA A 291 -2.15 27.29 17.45
N GLY A 292 -3.41 27.34 17.88
CA GLY A 292 -4.22 28.56 17.86
C GLY A 292 -5.16 28.70 16.66
N GLN A 293 -5.66 29.92 16.47
CA GLN A 293 -6.49 30.29 15.33
C GLN A 293 -5.62 30.50 14.08
N ALA A 294 -6.00 29.89 12.96
CA ALA A 294 -5.17 29.90 11.76
C ALA A 294 -4.93 31.31 11.18
N HIS A 295 -5.94 32.18 11.18
CA HIS A 295 -5.84 33.54 10.63
C HIS A 295 -4.88 34.44 11.42
N ALA A 296 -4.64 34.13 12.70
CA ALA A 296 -3.84 34.94 13.61
C ALA A 296 -2.48 34.30 13.96
N SER A 297 -2.20 33.09 13.47
CA SER A 297 -1.00 32.35 13.89
C SER A 297 0.25 32.81 13.15
N ASP A 298 1.26 33.20 13.92
CA ASP A 298 2.58 33.56 13.39
C ASP A 298 3.32 32.37 12.78
N LEU A 299 2.92 31.14 13.11
CA LEU A 299 3.54 29.92 12.60
C LEU A 299 3.23 29.67 11.12
N LEU A 300 2.24 30.34 10.54
CA LEU A 300 1.98 30.34 9.11
C LEU A 300 2.80 31.44 8.42
N PRO A 301 3.48 31.13 7.30
CA PRO A 301 4.08 32.14 6.45
C PRO A 301 3.07 33.23 6.06
N GLU A 302 3.52 34.49 6.03
CA GLU A 302 2.68 35.67 5.86
C GLU A 302 1.76 35.57 4.63
N GLN A 303 2.32 35.13 3.49
CA GLN A 303 1.57 34.91 2.24
C GLN A 303 0.41 33.92 2.41
N ARG A 304 0.58 32.87 3.22
CA ARG A 304 -0.47 31.89 3.46
C ARG A 304 -1.50 32.40 4.46
N ARG A 305 -1.04 33.06 5.53
CA ARG A 305 -1.87 33.64 6.59
C ARG A 305 -2.87 34.65 6.04
N GLY A 306 -2.44 35.53 5.13
CA GLY A 306 -3.32 36.51 4.47
C GLY A 306 -4.41 35.90 3.57
N LYS A 307 -4.27 34.61 3.19
CA LYS A 307 -5.26 33.86 2.39
C LYS A 307 -6.18 32.99 3.25
N VAL A 308 -6.02 32.99 4.58
CA VAL A 308 -6.91 32.25 5.48
C VAL A 308 -8.21 33.04 5.63
N ASP A 309 -9.33 32.39 5.31
CA ASP A 309 -10.66 32.97 5.52
C ASP A 309 -11.01 32.99 7.02
N PRO A 310 -11.12 34.18 7.65
CA PRO A 310 -11.42 34.27 9.08
C PRO A 310 -12.84 33.79 9.42
N SER A 311 -13.79 33.88 8.48
CA SER A 311 -15.19 33.51 8.71
C SER A 311 -15.36 32.01 9.00
N ARG A 312 -14.41 31.20 8.55
CA ARG A 312 -14.42 29.75 8.78
C ARG A 312 -13.97 29.36 10.19
N ASN A 313 -13.35 30.27 10.95
CA ASN A 313 -12.79 29.98 12.28
C ASN A 313 -11.93 28.71 12.30
N SER A 314 -11.09 28.54 11.27
CA SER A 314 -10.22 27.37 11.16
C SER A 314 -9.14 27.41 12.24
N GLN A 315 -8.97 26.29 12.92
CA GLN A 315 -7.90 26.09 13.88
C GLN A 315 -6.65 25.62 13.16
N LEU A 316 -5.49 26.06 13.64
CA LEU A 316 -4.18 25.61 13.17
C LEU A 316 -3.70 24.46 14.04
N TYR A 317 -3.24 23.40 13.39
CA TYR A 317 -2.52 22.30 14.01
C TYR A 317 -1.15 22.16 13.37
N THR A 318 -0.15 21.74 14.16
CA THR A 318 1.22 21.58 13.68
C THR A 318 1.81 20.26 14.13
N LYS A 319 2.65 19.67 13.28
CA LYS A 319 3.42 18.48 13.61
C LYS A 319 4.85 18.68 13.13
N ASN A 320 5.81 18.44 14.02
CA ASN A 320 7.22 18.48 13.67
C ASN A 320 7.62 17.15 13.04
N MET A 321 8.33 17.25 11.92
CA MET A 321 8.85 16.11 11.18
C MET A 321 10.26 15.85 11.68
N LYS A 322 10.39 14.88 12.60
CA LYS A 322 11.69 14.40 13.11
C LYS A 322 12.26 13.31 12.21
#